data_AF-A0A9D2PGK1-F1
#
_entry.id   AF-A0A9D2PGK1-F1
#
_cell.length_a   1.000
_cell.length_b   1.000
_cell.length_c   1.000
_cell.angle_alpha   90.00
_cell.angle_beta   90.00
_cell.angle_gamma   90.00
#
_symmetry.space_group_name_H-M   'P 1'
#
loop_
_entity.id
_entity.type
_entity.pdbx_description
1 polymer ?
#
loop_
_entity_poly.entity_id
_entity_poly.type
_entity_poly.pdbx_seq_one_letter_code
_entity_poly.pdbx_strand_id
1 'polypeptide(L)'
;MECIGRLKSLGIDLMSRHQKLEIEIDSDIRKEYDKLKDKDKLRIRIVQYRKKRSLDANAYYWTLLTKFADVVGLSNPEAHNMMLRGYGQSEIFDGKAVYVTIPDTEESEKKVNNATDYHLAPTSQARLGNDGVMYRTYRLLRGSRTYDTKEMSRLIDGLITCCKEAGIPETEIVTPNEKEILKERYGINV
;
A
#
# COMPACT_ATOMS: atom_id res chain seq x y z
N MET A 1 4.45 -9.97 -21.46
CA MET A 1 5.81 -10.30 -20.96
C MET A 1 6.56 -9.00 -20.82
N GLU A 2 7.18 -8.76 -19.66
CA GLU A 2 8.14 -7.68 -19.44
C GLU A 2 9.39 -8.33 -18.84
N CYS A 3 10.55 -8.10 -19.45
CA CYS A 3 11.83 -8.66 -19.00
C CYS A 3 12.93 -7.62 -19.18
N ILE A 4 13.98 -7.71 -18.37
CA ILE A 4 15.15 -6.85 -18.46
C ILE A 4 16.15 -7.52 -19.40
N GLY A 5 16.81 -6.71 -20.21
CA GLY A 5 17.77 -7.18 -21.19
C GLY A 5 18.44 -6.02 -21.92
N ARG A 6 19.23 -6.36 -22.93
CA ARG A 6 19.96 -5.41 -23.76
C ARG A 6 19.86 -5.76 -25.24
N LEU A 7 19.92 -4.75 -26.09
CA LEU A 7 20.02 -4.94 -27.54
C LEU A 7 21.43 -5.44 -27.87
N LYS A 8 21.51 -6.57 -28.58
CA LYS A 8 22.78 -7.20 -28.93
C LYS A 8 23.21 -6.89 -30.36
N SER A 9 22.28 -7.04 -31.31
CA SER A 9 22.56 -6.80 -32.72
C SER A 9 21.31 -6.31 -33.46
N LEU A 10 21.56 -5.55 -34.54
CA LEU A 10 20.55 -5.13 -35.50
C LEU A 10 21.04 -5.54 -36.89
N GLY A 11 20.29 -6.41 -37.55
CA GLY A 11 20.57 -6.89 -38.90
C GLY A 11 19.45 -6.50 -39.87
N ILE A 12 19.78 -6.54 -41.16
CA ILE A 12 18.79 -6.36 -42.24
C ILE A 12 18.83 -7.62 -43.10
N ASP A 13 17.66 -8.21 -43.31
CA ASP A 13 17.49 -9.26 -44.30
C ASP A 13 17.41 -8.63 -45.69
N LEU A 14 18.42 -8.85 -46.53
CA LEU A 14 18.51 -8.17 -47.83
C LEU A 14 17.43 -8.63 -48.83
N MET A 15 16.82 -9.80 -48.62
CA MET A 15 15.77 -10.33 -49.49
C MET A 15 14.40 -9.75 -49.13
N SER A 16 14.04 -9.78 -47.84
CA SER A 16 12.75 -9.25 -47.37
C SER A 16 12.79 -7.76 -47.03
N ARG A 17 13.98 -7.17 -46.91
CA ARG A 17 14.26 -5.82 -46.36
C ARG A 17 13.79 -5.62 -44.92
N HIS A 18 13.38 -6.69 -44.24
CA HIS A 18 12.97 -6.61 -42.84
C HIS A 18 14.18 -6.53 -41.91
N GLN A 19 14.04 -5.76 -40.84
CA GLN A 19 15.05 -5.65 -39.80
C GLN A 19 14.88 -6.80 -38.81
N LYS A 20 16.01 -7.41 -38.42
CA LYS A 20 16.09 -8.43 -37.38
C LYS A 20 16.78 -7.82 -36.18
N LEU A 21 16.08 -7.78 -35.06
CA LEU A 21 16.61 -7.27 -33.79
C LEU A 21 16.89 -8.46 -32.87
N GLU A 22 18.13 -8.60 -32.41
CA GLU A 22 18.52 -9.61 -31.43
C GLU A 22 18.60 -8.99 -30.04
N ILE A 23 17.82 -9.55 -29.11
CA ILE A 23 17.70 -9.06 -27.74
C ILE A 23 18.25 -10.15 -26.81
N GLU A 24 19.23 -9.79 -25.99
CA GLU A 24 19.70 -10.63 -24.89
C GLU A 24 18.92 -10.28 -23.63
N ILE A 25 18.44 -11.29 -22.91
CA ILE A 25 17.51 -11.15 -21.78
C ILE A 25 18.05 -11.89 -20.57
N ASP A 26 17.78 -11.34 -19.39
CA ASP A 26 18.30 -11.87 -18.11
C ASP A 26 17.35 -12.91 -17.47
N SER A 27 16.24 -13.25 -18.14
CA SER A 27 15.15 -14.07 -17.59
C SER A 27 14.79 -15.23 -18.52
N ASP A 28 14.29 -16.34 -17.96
CA ASP A 28 13.80 -17.49 -18.72
C ASP A 28 12.39 -17.23 -19.27
N ILE A 29 12.27 -17.11 -20.59
CA ILE A 29 11.00 -16.80 -21.29
C ILE A 29 10.50 -17.94 -22.17
N ARG A 30 11.03 -19.17 -22.02
CA ARG A 30 10.73 -20.29 -22.93
C ARG A 30 9.23 -20.56 -23.08
N LYS A 31 8.47 -20.45 -21.99
CA LYS A 31 7.00 -20.65 -21.98
C LYS A 31 6.26 -19.58 -22.76
N GLU A 32 6.69 -18.33 -22.64
CA GLU A 32 6.12 -17.18 -23.34
C GLU A 32 6.44 -17.24 -24.83
N TYR A 33 7.66 -17.66 -25.18
CA TYR A 33 8.07 -17.90 -26.57
C TYR A 33 7.15 -18.92 -27.23
N ASP A 34 6.92 -20.08 -26.60
CA ASP A 34 6.06 -21.13 -27.15
C ASP A 34 4.61 -20.67 -27.40
N LYS A 35 4.11 -19.70 -26.60
CA LYS A 35 2.77 -19.13 -26.79
C LYS A 35 2.68 -18.15 -27.96
N LEU A 36 3.80 -17.54 -28.36
CA LEU A 36 3.84 -16.41 -29.29
C LEU A 36 4.50 -16.72 -30.62
N LYS A 37 5.34 -17.77 -30.71
CA LYS A 37 6.14 -18.10 -31.91
C LYS A 37 5.32 -18.31 -33.18
N ASP A 38 4.07 -18.77 -33.05
CA ASP A 38 3.16 -19.06 -34.17
C ASP A 38 2.16 -17.92 -34.46
N LYS A 39 2.37 -16.72 -33.90
CA LYS A 39 1.49 -15.55 -34.13
C LYS A 39 2.07 -14.65 -35.23
N ASP A 40 1.26 -14.36 -36.26
CA ASP A 40 1.69 -13.55 -37.42
C ASP A 40 2.03 -12.08 -37.09
N LYS A 41 1.36 -11.50 -36.09
CA LYS A 41 1.55 -10.09 -35.72
C LYS A 41 1.72 -9.96 -34.22
N LEU A 42 2.84 -9.38 -33.82
CA LEU A 42 3.17 -9.06 -32.43
C LEU A 42 3.34 -7.55 -32.27
N ARG A 43 2.79 -7.02 -31.18
CA ARG A 43 3.07 -5.64 -30.76
C ARG A 43 4.32 -5.66 -29.87
N ILE A 44 5.39 -5.01 -30.31
CA ILE A 44 6.66 -4.95 -29.59
C ILE A 44 6.78 -3.59 -28.91
N ARG A 45 7.12 -3.56 -27.62
CA ARG A 45 7.40 -2.35 -26.85
C ARG A 45 8.75 -2.50 -26.15
N ILE A 46 9.73 -1.69 -26.56
CA ILE A 46 11.07 -1.64 -25.96
C ILE A 46 11.23 -0.24 -25.36
N VAL A 47 11.48 -0.18 -24.06
CA VAL A 47 11.67 1.08 -23.33
C VAL A 47 13.00 1.03 -22.60
N GLN A 48 13.66 2.19 -22.46
CA GLN A 48 14.92 2.29 -21.72
C GLN A 48 14.69 1.81 -20.28
N TYR A 49 15.46 0.81 -19.84
CA TYR A 49 15.45 0.42 -18.44
C TYR A 49 15.91 1.61 -17.57
N ARG A 50 15.07 1.99 -16.62
CA ARG A 50 15.42 2.87 -15.53
C ARG A 50 15.20 2.07 -14.26
N LYS A 51 16.14 2.12 -13.30
CA LYS A 51 15.89 1.59 -11.95
C LYS A 51 14.53 2.14 -11.52
N LYS A 52 13.56 1.25 -11.31
CA LYS A 52 12.29 1.67 -10.71
C LYS A 52 12.65 2.38 -9.41
N ARG A 53 12.14 3.60 -9.23
CA ARG A 53 12.11 4.21 -7.90
C ARG A 53 11.54 3.16 -6.95
N SER A 54 12.07 3.08 -5.73
CA SER A 54 11.44 2.30 -4.67
C SER A 54 9.93 2.52 -4.72
N LEU A 55 9.12 1.47 -4.65
CA LEU A 55 7.71 1.64 -4.33
C LEU A 55 7.70 2.37 -2.99
N ASP A 56 7.30 3.63 -3.02
CA ASP A 56 7.14 4.42 -1.82
C ASP A 56 5.98 3.77 -1.07
N ALA A 57 6.30 3.03 0.00
CA ALA A 57 5.30 2.28 0.77
C ALA A 57 4.19 3.21 1.28
N ASN A 58 4.53 4.46 1.59
CA ASN A 58 3.57 5.46 2.00
C ASN A 58 2.66 5.86 0.84
N ALA A 59 3.18 6.11 -0.36
CA ALA A 59 2.36 6.38 -1.54
C ALA A 59 1.44 5.20 -1.91
N TYR A 60 1.95 3.97 -1.85
CA TYR A 60 1.15 2.76 -2.06
C TYR A 60 0.03 2.65 -1.02
N TYR A 61 0.37 2.83 0.26
CA TYR A 61 -0.60 2.82 1.35
C TYR A 61 -1.74 3.82 1.12
N TRP A 62 -1.45 5.09 0.82
CA TRP A 62 -2.49 6.11 0.62
C TRP A 62 -3.36 5.84 -0.61
N THR A 63 -2.76 5.29 -1.67
CA THR A 63 -3.50 4.90 -2.89
C THR A 63 -4.49 3.78 -2.57
N LEU A 64 -4.04 2.73 -1.88
CA LEU A 64 -4.90 1.61 -1.49
C LEU A 64 -5.95 2.04 -0.47
N LEU A 65 -5.56 2.89 0.49
CA LEU A 65 -6.45 3.39 1.53
C LEU A 65 -7.61 4.19 0.93
N THR A 66 -7.34 5.00 -0.11
CA THR A 66 -8.39 5.77 -0.79
C THR A 66 -9.44 4.85 -1.41
N LYS A 67 -9.00 3.81 -2.13
CA LYS A 67 -9.93 2.81 -2.70
C LYS A 67 -10.74 2.10 -1.61
N PHE A 68 -10.07 1.74 -0.53
CA PHE A 68 -10.73 1.10 0.61
C PHE A 68 -11.78 2.02 1.23
N ALA A 69 -11.42 3.28 1.50
CA ALA A 69 -12.30 4.30 2.06
C ALA A 69 -13.56 4.51 1.19
N ASP A 70 -13.38 4.58 -0.13
CA ASP A 70 -14.50 4.71 -1.09
C ASP A 70 -15.48 3.52 -0.98
N VAL A 71 -14.97 2.30 -0.86
CA VAL A 71 -15.78 1.07 -0.77
C VAL A 71 -16.54 0.99 0.56
N VAL A 72 -15.89 1.35 1.68
CA VAL A 72 -16.53 1.31 3.00
C VAL A 72 -17.35 2.55 3.35
N GLY A 73 -17.30 3.59 2.49
CA GLY A 73 -18.04 4.84 2.69
C GLY A 73 -17.47 5.72 3.80
N LEU A 74 -16.15 5.70 4.02
CA LEU A 74 -15.45 6.54 4.99
C LEU A 74 -14.65 7.64 4.29
N SER A 75 -14.35 8.72 5.01
CA SER A 75 -13.33 9.66 4.53
C SER A 75 -11.92 9.06 4.66
N ASN A 76 -10.96 9.56 3.88
CA ASN A 76 -9.56 9.13 3.98
C ASN A 76 -8.97 9.29 5.41
N PRO A 77 -9.19 10.41 6.13
CA PRO A 77 -8.75 10.53 7.52
C PRO A 77 -9.38 9.49 8.46
N GLU A 78 -10.67 9.21 8.31
CA GLU A 78 -11.37 8.21 9.13
C GLU A 78 -10.85 6.81 8.87
N ALA A 79 -10.71 6.43 7.60
CA ALA A 79 -10.11 5.16 7.21
C ALA A 79 -8.68 5.05 7.74
N HIS A 80 -7.88 6.12 7.64
CA HIS A 80 -6.51 6.14 8.17
C HIS A 80 -6.48 5.90 9.68
N ASN A 81 -7.30 6.64 10.44
CA ASN A 81 -7.39 6.50 11.89
C ASN A 81 -7.90 5.11 12.30
N MET A 82 -8.81 4.52 11.53
CA MET A 82 -9.23 3.13 11.73
C MET A 82 -8.06 2.16 11.55
N MET A 83 -7.25 2.32 10.50
CA MET A 83 -6.07 1.49 10.28
C MET A 83 -5.03 1.65 11.39
N LEU A 84 -4.80 2.88 11.87
CA LEU A 84 -3.87 3.12 12.98
C LEU A 84 -4.37 2.49 14.30
N ARG A 85 -5.68 2.45 14.53
CA ARG A 85 -6.25 1.78 15.73
C ARG A 85 -6.05 0.27 15.71
N GLY A 86 -6.16 -0.35 14.54
CA GLY A 86 -5.99 -1.80 14.38
C GLY A 86 -4.52 -2.24 14.30
N TYR A 87 -3.69 -1.49 13.57
CA TYR A 87 -2.36 -1.92 13.14
C TYR A 87 -1.23 -0.93 13.43
N GLY A 88 -1.57 0.24 13.97
CA GLY A 88 -0.61 1.29 14.30
C GLY A 88 0.12 1.08 15.63
N GLN A 89 0.99 2.03 15.95
CA GLN A 89 1.82 2.05 17.15
C GLN A 89 1.32 3.10 18.14
N SER A 90 1.47 2.82 19.43
CA SER A 90 1.17 3.82 20.48
C SER A 90 2.29 4.85 20.55
N GLU A 91 1.95 6.08 20.87
CA GLU A 91 2.95 7.09 21.19
C GLU A 91 3.48 6.85 22.61
N ILE A 92 4.81 6.81 22.75
CA ILE A 92 5.49 6.41 23.99
C ILE A 92 6.39 7.55 24.47
N PHE A 93 6.17 7.98 25.71
CA PHE A 93 7.04 8.92 26.44
C PHE A 93 7.58 8.21 27.68
N ASP A 94 8.91 8.21 27.86
CA ASP A 94 9.59 7.56 28.98
C ASP A 94 9.13 6.11 29.25
N GLY A 95 8.92 5.35 28.18
CA GLY A 95 8.48 3.95 28.23
C GLY A 95 7.00 3.75 28.55
N LYS A 96 6.19 4.83 28.60
CA LYS A 96 4.75 4.77 28.88
C LYS A 96 3.92 5.34 27.73
N ALA A 97 2.79 4.69 27.45
CA ALA A 97 1.83 5.20 26.50
C ALA A 97 1.14 6.47 27.02
N VAL A 98 0.90 7.42 26.12
CA VAL A 98 0.20 8.67 26.45
C VAL A 98 -1.30 8.50 26.28
N TYR A 99 -2.05 9.08 27.22
CA TYR A 99 -3.50 9.04 27.23
C TYR A 99 -4.08 10.44 27.39
N VAL A 100 -5.22 10.69 26.75
CA VAL A 100 -5.98 11.93 26.83
C VAL A 100 -7.44 11.61 27.14
N THR A 101 -8.12 12.47 27.89
CA THR A 101 -9.56 12.34 28.16
C THR A 101 -10.33 13.36 27.35
N ILE A 102 -11.33 12.89 26.61
CA ILE A 102 -12.17 13.71 25.72
C ILE A 102 -13.63 13.47 26.10
N PRO A 103 -14.51 14.49 26.03
CA PRO A 103 -15.95 14.27 26.22
C PRO A 103 -16.46 13.10 25.38
N ASP A 104 -17.26 12.22 25.99
CA ASP A 104 -17.82 11.02 25.36
C ASP A 104 -19.11 11.38 24.62
N THR A 105 -18.96 12.19 23.57
CA THR A 105 -20.06 12.65 22.71
C THR A 105 -19.81 12.26 21.26
N GLU A 106 -20.89 12.11 20.49
CA GLU A 106 -20.81 11.78 19.06
C GLU A 106 -20.01 12.84 18.26
N GLU A 107 -20.13 14.11 18.62
CA GLU A 107 -19.36 15.20 17.99
C GLU A 107 -17.85 15.04 18.26
N SER A 108 -17.49 14.71 19.50
CA SER A 108 -16.10 14.46 19.87
C SER A 108 -15.53 13.25 19.13
N GLU A 109 -16.32 12.17 19.04
CA GLU A 109 -15.94 10.98 18.29
C GLU A 109 -15.72 11.29 16.80
N LYS A 110 -16.65 11.99 16.14
CA LYS A 110 -16.50 12.42 14.74
C LYS A 110 -15.25 13.27 14.54
N LYS A 111 -14.98 14.21 15.44
CA LYS A 111 -13.79 15.06 15.38
C LYS A 111 -12.50 14.25 15.52
N VAL A 112 -12.48 13.29 16.44
CA VAL A 112 -11.33 12.39 16.65
C VAL A 112 -11.14 11.45 15.46
N ASN A 113 -12.22 10.92 14.88
CA ASN A 113 -12.15 10.03 13.72
C ASN A 113 -11.61 10.76 12.47
N ASN A 114 -11.90 12.04 12.32
CA ASN A 114 -11.46 12.85 11.17
C ASN A 114 -10.16 13.62 11.39
N ALA A 115 -9.55 13.54 12.58
CA ALA A 115 -8.34 14.29 12.91
C ALA A 115 -7.14 13.84 12.07
N THR A 116 -6.39 14.81 11.53
CA THR A 116 -5.16 14.57 10.75
C THR A 116 -3.88 14.90 11.51
N ASP A 117 -3.97 15.76 12.53
CA ASP A 117 -2.82 16.28 13.27
C ASP A 117 -2.49 15.43 14.50
N TYR A 118 -3.43 14.59 14.93
CA TYR A 118 -3.29 13.65 16.03
C TYR A 118 -4.12 12.40 15.76
N HIS A 119 -3.71 11.27 16.33
CA HIS A 119 -4.36 9.98 16.12
C HIS A 119 -4.67 9.34 17.47
N LEU A 120 -5.93 8.98 17.69
CA LEU A 120 -6.39 8.50 18.98
C LEU A 120 -7.16 7.18 18.85
N ALA A 121 -6.90 6.26 19.78
CA ALA A 121 -7.66 5.04 19.95
C ALA A 121 -8.54 5.12 21.20
N PRO A 122 -9.87 4.97 21.10
CA PRO A 122 -10.72 4.94 22.28
C PRO A 122 -10.38 3.74 23.16
N THR A 123 -10.51 3.91 24.47
CA THR A 123 -10.46 2.81 25.44
C THR A 123 -11.86 2.53 25.99
N SER A 124 -12.00 1.44 26.74
CA SER A 124 -13.22 1.13 27.50
C SER A 124 -13.41 2.01 28.74
N GLN A 125 -12.43 2.83 29.11
CA GLN A 125 -12.48 3.64 30.32
C GLN A 125 -13.22 4.96 30.06
N ALA A 126 -14.42 5.05 30.62
CA ALA A 126 -15.22 6.28 30.67
C ALA A 126 -15.54 6.66 32.12
N ARG A 127 -15.59 7.96 32.42
CA ARG A 127 -15.87 8.49 33.76
C ARG A 127 -16.70 9.78 33.70
N LEU A 128 -17.56 9.97 34.68
CA LEU A 128 -18.29 11.22 34.88
C LEU A 128 -17.34 12.28 35.45
N GLY A 129 -17.28 13.44 34.80
CA GLY A 129 -16.56 14.61 35.28
C GLY A 129 -17.32 15.36 36.37
N ASN A 130 -16.62 16.20 37.11
CA ASN A 130 -17.22 17.05 38.15
C ASN A 130 -18.17 18.12 37.58
N ASP A 131 -18.08 18.36 36.27
CA ASP A 131 -18.96 19.22 35.46
C ASP A 131 -20.24 18.50 34.99
N GLY A 132 -20.41 17.21 35.33
CA GLY A 132 -21.54 16.40 34.90
C GLY A 132 -21.42 15.84 33.47
N VAL A 133 -20.28 16.03 32.80
CA VAL A 133 -20.03 15.52 31.45
C VAL A 133 -19.33 14.15 31.51
N MET A 134 -19.75 13.20 30.69
CA MET A 134 -19.02 11.93 30.55
C MET A 134 -17.77 12.12 29.71
N TYR A 135 -16.63 11.59 30.16
CA TYR A 135 -15.36 11.62 29.44
C TYR A 135 -14.86 10.21 29.17
N ARG A 136 -14.40 9.97 27.94
CA ARG A 136 -13.72 8.73 27.55
C ARG A 136 -12.22 8.95 27.46
N THR A 137 -11.47 7.97 27.92
CA THR A 137 -10.01 7.95 27.81
C THR A 137 -9.62 7.39 26.44
N TYR A 138 -8.73 8.10 25.76
CA TYR A 138 -8.15 7.72 24.49
C TYR A 138 -6.65 7.55 24.64
N ARG A 139 -6.08 6.56 23.96
CA ARG A 139 -4.63 6.37 23.81
C ARG A 139 -4.13 7.13 22.60
N LEU A 140 -3.02 7.86 22.76
CA LEU A 140 -2.33 8.53 21.66
C LEU A 140 -1.59 7.50 20.80
N LEU A 141 -1.80 7.59 19.49
CA LEU A 141 -1.14 6.77 18.49
C LEU A 141 -0.11 7.62 17.74
N ARG A 142 0.98 6.97 17.35
CA ARG A 142 2.03 7.58 16.54
C ARG A 142 1.60 7.61 15.08
N GLY A 143 1.78 8.75 14.42
CA GLY A 143 1.47 8.91 13.00
C GLY A 143 2.37 8.08 12.08
N SER A 144 1.82 7.54 11.00
CA SER A 144 2.53 6.62 10.08
C SER A 144 3.76 7.23 9.42
N ARG A 145 3.87 8.56 9.35
CA ARG A 145 5.04 9.29 8.81
C ARG A 145 6.35 9.00 9.55
N THR A 146 6.26 8.50 10.77
CA THR A 146 7.42 8.18 11.63
C THR A 146 7.76 6.69 11.64
N TYR A 147 7.02 5.86 10.88
CA TYR A 147 7.16 4.41 10.95
C TYR A 147 8.42 3.95 10.26
N ASP A 148 9.06 2.94 10.85
CA ASP A 148 10.09 2.18 10.18
C ASP A 148 9.47 1.23 9.12
N THR A 149 10.33 0.57 8.36
CA THR A 149 9.93 -0.35 7.29
C THR A 149 9.02 -1.48 7.79
N LYS A 150 9.25 -2.00 9.00
CA LYS A 150 8.51 -3.13 9.55
C LYS A 150 7.13 -2.69 10.05
N GLU A 151 7.05 -1.55 10.71
CA GLU A 151 5.80 -0.96 11.17
C GLU A 151 4.92 -0.57 9.99
N MET A 152 5.50 0.03 8.95
CA MET A 152 4.78 0.38 7.73
C MET A 152 4.31 -0.86 6.98
N SER A 153 5.13 -1.91 6.92
CA SER A 153 4.74 -3.21 6.35
C SER A 153 3.50 -3.76 7.03
N ARG A 154 3.50 -3.80 8.37
CA ARG A 154 2.37 -4.31 9.14
C ARG A 154 1.09 -3.50 8.92
N LEU A 155 1.21 -2.18 8.79
CA LEU A 155 0.07 -1.31 8.51
C LEU A 155 -0.53 -1.59 7.13
N ILE A 156 0.33 -1.82 6.12
CA ILE A 156 -0.09 -2.19 4.76
C ILE A 156 -0.71 -3.58 4.74
N ASP A 157 -0.13 -4.57 5.42
CA ASP A 157 -0.68 -5.93 5.53
C ASP A 157 -2.09 -5.93 6.13
N GLY A 158 -2.29 -5.11 7.16
CA GLY A 158 -3.60 -4.89 7.75
C GLY A 158 -4.59 -4.30 6.77
N LEU A 159 -4.18 -3.28 6.00
CA LEU A 159 -5.03 -2.65 5.00
C LEU A 159 -5.40 -3.63 3.88
N ILE A 160 -4.46 -4.44 3.41
CA ILE A 160 -4.70 -5.50 2.42
C ILE A 160 -5.74 -6.49 2.92
N THR A 161 -5.64 -6.91 4.19
CA THR A 161 -6.64 -7.80 4.81
C THR A 161 -8.02 -7.14 4.80
N CYS A 162 -8.13 -5.89 5.24
CA CYS A 162 -9.40 -5.15 5.23
C CYS A 162 -9.97 -4.97 3.81
N CYS A 163 -9.13 -4.73 2.81
CA CYS A 163 -9.55 -4.67 1.40
C CYS A 163 -10.13 -6.00 0.92
N LYS A 164 -9.48 -7.12 1.26
CA LYS A 164 -9.96 -8.47 0.91
C LYS A 164 -11.32 -8.75 1.58
N GLU A 165 -11.47 -8.40 2.85
CA GLU A 165 -12.73 -8.54 3.59
C GLU A 165 -13.85 -7.65 3.05
N ALA A 166 -13.52 -6.44 2.57
CA ALA A 166 -14.45 -5.53 1.91
C ALA A 166 -14.81 -5.96 0.47
N GLY A 167 -14.23 -7.06 -0.05
CA GLY A 167 -14.52 -7.59 -1.38
C GLY A 167 -13.82 -6.88 -2.52
N ILE A 168 -12.74 -6.13 -2.25
CA ILE A 168 -11.95 -5.46 -3.30
C ILE A 168 -11.17 -6.53 -4.09
N PRO A 169 -11.23 -6.54 -5.44
CA PRO A 169 -10.51 -7.52 -6.25
C PRO A 169 -8.99 -7.49 -6.02
N GLU A 170 -8.35 -8.66 -5.99
CA GLU A 170 -6.89 -8.76 -5.75
C GLU A 170 -6.07 -7.94 -6.75
N THR A 171 -6.53 -7.83 -8.00
CA THR A 171 -5.92 -7.00 -9.06
C THR A 171 -5.93 -5.51 -8.76
N GLU A 172 -6.84 -5.05 -7.91
CA GLU A 172 -6.93 -3.64 -7.48
C GLU A 172 -6.18 -3.35 -6.18
N ILE A 173 -5.98 -4.39 -5.37
CA ILE A 173 -5.17 -4.35 -4.15
C ILE A 173 -3.68 -4.33 -4.52
N VAL A 174 -3.26 -5.24 -5.40
CA VAL A 174 -1.86 -5.38 -5.77
C VAL A 174 -1.75 -5.82 -7.24
N THR A 175 -0.94 -5.12 -8.01
CA THR A 175 -0.51 -5.64 -9.31
C THR A 175 0.55 -6.73 -9.10
N PRO A 176 0.71 -7.70 -10.03
CA PRO A 176 1.75 -8.74 -9.90
C PRO A 176 3.16 -8.19 -9.68
N ASN A 177 3.43 -7.01 -10.23
CA ASN A 177 4.70 -6.29 -10.11
C ASN A 177 4.87 -5.62 -8.73
N GLU A 178 3.78 -5.13 -8.13
CA GLU A 178 3.79 -4.61 -6.76
C GLU A 178 3.93 -5.73 -5.72
N LYS A 179 3.35 -6.91 -5.99
CA LYS A 179 3.42 -8.10 -5.13
C LYS A 179 4.87 -8.56 -4.91
N GLU A 180 5.68 -8.57 -5.97
CA GLU A 180 7.10 -8.92 -5.90
C GLU A 180 7.91 -7.87 -5.10
N ILE A 181 7.64 -6.58 -5.33
CA ILE A 181 8.33 -5.49 -4.61
C ILE A 181 7.96 -5.46 -3.12
N LEU A 182 6.68 -5.65 -2.79
CA LEU A 182 6.18 -5.71 -1.42
C LEU A 182 6.82 -6.88 -0.65
N LYS A 183 6.96 -8.03 -1.31
CA LYS A 183 7.62 -9.20 -0.75
C LYS A 183 9.12 -9.01 -0.56
N GLU A 184 9.84 -8.52 -1.58
CA GLU A 184 11.30 -8.37 -1.54
C GLU A 184 11.78 -7.28 -0.58
N ARG A 185 11.08 -6.14 -0.51
CA ARG A 185 11.54 -4.96 0.24
C ARG A 185 10.93 -4.82 1.63
N TYR A 186 9.69 -5.28 1.79
CA TYR A 186 8.92 -5.06 3.00
C TYR A 186 8.54 -6.37 3.68
N GLY A 187 8.76 -7.54 3.04
CA GLY A 187 8.41 -8.85 3.60
C GLY A 187 6.91 -9.15 3.59
N ILE A 188 6.14 -8.36 2.85
CA ILE A 188 4.68 -8.43 2.75
C ILE A 188 4.29 -9.57 1.80
N ASN A 189 3.56 -10.56 2.29
CA ASN A 189 3.01 -11.65 1.47
C ASN A 189 1.56 -11.33 1.12
N VAL A 190 1.33 -10.86 -0.11
CA VAL A 190 -0.02 -10.54 -0.61
C VAL A 190 -0.69 -11.75 -1.24
#